data_AF-A0A0C9WNQ1-F1
#
_entry.id   AF-A0A0C9WNQ1-F1
#
_cell.length_a   1.000
_cell.length_b   1.000
_cell.length_c   1.000
_cell.angle_alpha   90.00
_cell.angle_beta   90.00
_cell.angle_gamma   90.00
#
_symmetry.space_group_name_H-M   'P 1'
#
loop_
_entity.id
_entity.type
_entity.pdbx_description
1 polymer ?
#
loop_
_entity_poly.entity_id
_entity_poly.type
_entity_poly.pdbx_seq_one_letter_code
_entity_poly.pdbx_strand_id
1 'polypeptide(L)'
;VNDVLNDIDWSFISDTKTFEDIAFLCITTAIVAEHSYFLWKKDPSKSSAPFKLAIQQFNSSADLNKIKAAIGEASNFKTQHQQHALVKIALENCLCEFLIPQVIQCLSLICLI
;
A
#
# COMPACT_ATOMS: atom_id res chain seq x y z
N VAL A 1 0.06 -16.60 -18.65
CA VAL A 1 0.34 -15.41 -17.82
C VAL A 1 0.60 -15.94 -16.43
N ASN A 2 1.85 -15.90 -15.96
CA ASN A 2 2.11 -16.24 -14.55
C ASN A 2 1.52 -15.10 -13.71
N ASP A 3 0.69 -15.46 -12.74
CA ASP A 3 0.19 -14.52 -11.77
C ASP A 3 1.38 -13.96 -10.99
N VAL A 4 1.57 -12.64 -11.04
CA VAL A 4 2.69 -11.98 -10.38
C VAL A 4 2.66 -12.19 -8.88
N LEU A 5 1.48 -12.44 -8.31
CA LEU A 5 1.29 -12.74 -6.89
C LEU A 5 2.04 -13.99 -6.46
N ASN A 6 2.31 -14.94 -7.37
CA ASN A 6 3.08 -16.16 -7.11
C ASN A 6 4.60 -15.93 -7.10
N ASP A 7 5.07 -14.81 -7.66
CA ASP A 7 6.50 -14.47 -7.76
C ASP A 7 6.98 -13.59 -6.59
N ILE A 8 6.08 -13.26 -5.66
CA ILE A 8 6.33 -12.30 -4.60
C ILE A 8 6.42 -12.99 -3.26
N ASP A 9 7.50 -12.68 -2.56
CA ASP A 9 7.63 -13.03 -1.15
C ASP A 9 6.73 -12.13 -0.30
N TRP A 10 5.55 -12.65 0.00
CA TRP A 10 4.58 -12.04 0.91
C TRP A 10 4.87 -12.33 2.38
N SER A 11 6.04 -12.90 2.74
CA SER A 11 6.37 -13.25 4.12
C SER A 11 6.31 -12.07 5.11
N PHE A 12 6.39 -10.82 4.61
CA PHE A 12 6.18 -9.61 5.43
C PHE A 12 4.73 -9.43 5.89
N ILE A 13 3.77 -10.06 5.20
CA ILE A 13 2.40 -10.28 5.64
C ILE A 13 2.41 -11.56 6.46
N SER A 14 2.74 -11.45 7.75
CA SER A 14 2.51 -12.56 8.69
C SER A 14 1.03 -12.95 8.68
N ASP A 15 0.71 -14.18 9.14
CA ASP A 15 -0.68 -14.64 9.31
C ASP A 15 -1.56 -13.48 9.81
N THR A 16 -2.48 -13.00 8.97
CA THR A 16 -3.33 -11.84 9.27
C THR A 16 -4.30 -12.22 10.39
N LYS A 17 -3.88 -12.01 11.64
CA LYS A 17 -4.61 -12.43 12.84
C LYS A 17 -5.22 -11.25 13.59
N THR A 18 -4.64 -10.06 13.41
CA THR A 18 -5.03 -8.84 14.10
C THR A 18 -5.54 -7.76 13.15
N PHE A 19 -6.24 -6.77 13.71
CA PHE A 19 -6.67 -5.59 12.95
C PHE A 19 -5.46 -4.87 12.34
N GLU A 20 -4.36 -4.78 13.10
CA GLU A 20 -3.12 -4.18 12.68
C GLU A 20 -2.51 -4.90 11.49
N ASP A 21 -2.53 -6.24 11.48
CA ASP A 21 -2.03 -7.04 10.35
C ASP A 21 -2.85 -6.79 9.08
N ILE A 22 -4.18 -6.73 9.19
CA ILE A 22 -5.09 -6.45 8.07
C ILE A 22 -4.88 -5.02 7.56
N ALA A 23 -4.81 -4.04 8.46
CA ALA A 23 -4.56 -2.65 8.09
C ALA A 23 -3.20 -2.50 7.39
N PHE A 24 -2.17 -3.19 7.90
CA PHE A 24 -0.84 -3.19 7.32
C PHE A 24 -0.83 -3.82 5.91
N LEU A 25 -1.54 -4.94 5.73
CA LEU A 25 -1.73 -5.57 4.43
C LEU A 25 -2.40 -4.61 3.43
N CYS A 26 -3.52 -3.99 3.80
CA CYS A 26 -4.25 -3.08 2.93
C CYS A 26 -3.41 -1.87 2.52
N ILE A 27 -2.74 -1.23 3.48
CA ILE A 27 -1.90 -0.04 3.24
C ILE A 27 -0.72 -0.39 2.34
N THR A 28 -0.03 -1.49 2.64
CA THR A 28 1.11 -1.95 1.83
C THR A 28 0.69 -2.26 0.39
N THR A 29 -0.46 -2.92 0.22
CA THR A 29 -1.00 -3.24 -1.11
C THR A 29 -1.31 -1.97 -1.91
N ALA A 30 -1.90 -0.96 -1.27
CA ALA A 30 -2.18 0.33 -1.91
C ALA A 30 -0.91 1.05 -2.37
N ILE A 31 0.12 1.10 -1.52
CA ILE A 31 1.42 1.73 -1.84
C ILE A 31 2.09 1.00 -3.01
N VAL A 32 2.16 -0.34 -2.96
CA VAL A 32 2.75 -1.16 -4.02
C VAL A 32 2.00 -0.99 -5.35
N ALA A 33 0.66 -0.98 -5.32
CA ALA A 33 -0.16 -0.79 -6.51
C ALA A 33 0.08 0.59 -7.14
N GLU A 34 0.13 1.65 -6.34
CA GLU A 34 0.42 3.01 -6.80
C GLU A 34 1.83 3.10 -7.42
N HIS A 35 2.85 2.62 -6.72
CA HIS A 35 4.24 2.65 -7.21
C HIS A 35 4.38 1.86 -8.50
N SER A 36 3.75 0.68 -8.57
CA SER A 36 3.72 -0.14 -9.78
C SER A 36 3.06 0.60 -10.94
N TYR A 37 1.95 1.31 -10.68
CA TYR A 37 1.28 2.11 -11.71
C TYR A 37 2.17 3.24 -12.22
N PHE A 38 2.88 3.94 -11.33
CA PHE A 38 3.83 4.99 -11.73
C PHE A 38 5.00 4.45 -12.55
N LEU A 39 5.57 3.31 -12.15
CA LEU A 39 6.62 2.64 -12.91
C LEU A 39 6.11 2.21 -14.30
N TRP A 40 4.91 1.62 -14.36
CA TRP A 40 4.26 1.26 -15.61
C TRP A 40 3.97 2.49 -16.48
N LYS A 41 3.56 3.63 -15.92
CA LYS A 41 3.29 4.84 -16.69
C LYS A 41 4.55 5.41 -17.35
N LYS A 42 5.72 5.22 -16.72
CA LYS A 42 7.02 5.63 -17.28
C LYS A 42 7.46 4.71 -18.42
N ASP A 43 7.22 3.41 -18.30
CA ASP A 43 7.52 2.40 -19.32
C ASP A 43 6.39 1.36 -19.42
N PRO A 44 5.35 1.64 -20.24
CA PRO A 44 4.18 0.77 -20.33
C PRO A 44 4.54 -0.58 -20.92
N SER A 45 4.44 -1.63 -20.10
CA SER A 45 4.66 -3.00 -20.54
C SER A 45 3.56 -3.93 -20.03
N LYS A 46 3.39 -5.07 -20.72
CA LYS A 46 2.55 -6.18 -20.25
C LYS A 46 3.30 -7.11 -19.28
N SER A 47 4.54 -6.75 -18.92
CA SER A 47 5.36 -7.53 -18.01
C SER A 47 5.01 -7.22 -16.56
N SER A 48 5.34 -8.13 -15.65
CA SER A 48 5.22 -7.92 -14.20
C SER A 48 6.38 -7.12 -13.60
N ALA A 49 7.32 -6.63 -14.41
CA ALA A 49 8.51 -5.92 -13.94
C ALA A 49 8.19 -4.66 -13.11
N PRO A 50 7.21 -3.81 -13.48
CA PRO A 50 6.84 -2.64 -12.66
C PRO A 50 6.39 -3.03 -11.25
N PHE A 51 5.61 -4.11 -11.13
CA PHE A 51 5.09 -4.58 -9.85
C PHE A 51 6.20 -5.19 -8.97
N LYS A 52 7.10 -5.99 -9.56
CA LYS A 52 8.26 -6.55 -8.85
C LYS A 52 9.18 -5.45 -8.32
N LEU A 53 9.45 -4.43 -9.14
CA LEU A 53 10.26 -3.28 -8.73
C LEU A 53 9.59 -2.47 -7.62
N ALA A 54 8.28 -2.24 -7.70
CA ALA A 54 7.53 -1.55 -6.65
C ALA A 54 7.66 -2.24 -5.29
N ILE A 55 7.61 -3.58 -5.25
CA ILE A 55 7.78 -4.35 -4.02
C ILE A 55 9.22 -4.30 -3.51
N GLN A 56 10.21 -4.40 -4.39
CA GLN A 56 11.61 -4.26 -3.99
C GLN A 56 11.88 -2.88 -3.39
N GLN A 57 11.32 -1.82 -3.97
CA GLN A 57 11.40 -0.46 -3.45
C GLN A 57 10.68 -0.31 -2.10
N PHE A 58 9.48 -0.90 -1.98
CA PHE A 58 8.74 -0.91 -0.72
C PHE A 58 9.52 -1.64 0.39
N ASN A 59 10.05 -2.83 0.10
CA ASN A 59 10.80 -3.64 1.06
C ASN A 59 12.14 -3.03 1.46
N SER A 60 12.75 -2.21 0.61
CA SER A 60 14.00 -1.51 0.90
C SER A 60 13.80 -0.13 1.56
N SER A 61 12.57 0.36 1.64
CA SER A 61 12.25 1.62 2.28
C SER A 61 12.27 1.49 3.81
N ALA A 62 12.80 2.53 4.48
CA ALA A 62 12.80 2.64 5.94
C ALA A 62 11.39 2.83 6.54
N ASP A 63 10.36 3.00 5.71
CA ASP A 63 9.01 3.38 6.12
C ASP A 63 8.17 2.20 6.62
N LEU A 64 8.58 0.95 6.36
CA LEU A 64 7.90 -0.26 6.84
C LEU A 64 7.64 -0.26 8.35
N ASN A 65 8.67 0.02 9.15
CA ASN A 65 8.55 0.07 10.61
C ASN A 65 7.70 1.27 11.06
N LYS A 66 7.77 2.39 10.34
CA LYS A 66 7.00 3.60 10.60
C LYS A 66 5.50 3.37 10.35
N ILE A 67 5.14 2.68 9.27
CA ILE A 67 3.76 2.30 8.95
C ILE A 67 3.21 1.37 10.03
N LYS A 68 3.96 0.32 10.42
CA LYS A 68 3.55 -0.59 11.49
C LYS A 68 3.31 0.13 12.82
N ALA A 69 4.22 1.03 13.20
CA ALA A 69 4.07 1.83 14.42
C ALA A 69 2.82 2.72 14.36
N ALA A 70 2.61 3.43 13.26
CA ALA A 70 1.45 4.32 13.11
C ALA A 70 0.11 3.55 13.13
N ILE A 71 0.07 2.34 12.56
CA ILE A 71 -1.11 1.47 12.63
C ILE A 71 -1.37 1.02 14.07
N GLY A 72 -0.33 0.64 14.81
CA GLY A 72 -0.43 0.29 16.23
C GLY A 72 -0.91 1.46 17.10
N GLU A 73 -0.53 2.70 16.77
CA GLU A 73 -1.09 3.89 17.43
C GLU A 73 -2.58 4.07 17.08
N ALA A 74 -2.93 3.95 15.80
CA ALA A 74 -4.30 4.10 15.31
C ALA A 74 -5.26 3.02 15.86
N SER A 75 -4.77 1.82 16.16
CA SER A 75 -5.60 0.74 16.68
C SER A 75 -6.23 1.06 18.05
N ASN A 76 -5.62 1.97 18.82
CA ASN A 76 -6.11 2.42 20.12
C ASN A 76 -7.21 3.50 20.03
N PHE A 77 -7.50 4.03 18.84
CA PHE A 77 -8.51 5.07 18.66
C PHE A 77 -9.94 4.50 18.63
N LYS A 78 -10.92 5.36 18.92
CA LYS A 78 -12.33 5.06 18.63
C LYS A 78 -12.52 4.87 17.12
N THR A 79 -13.44 4.00 16.72
CA THR A 79 -13.64 3.55 15.33
C THR A 79 -13.64 4.66 14.27
N GLN A 80 -14.33 5.79 14.50
CA GLN A 80 -14.35 6.91 13.55
C GLN A 80 -12.98 7.60 13.38
N HIS A 81 -12.20 7.72 14.45
CA HIS A 81 -10.86 8.31 14.42
C HIS A 81 -9.83 7.31 13.90
N GLN A 82 -10.04 6.02 14.18
CA GLN A 82 -9.23 4.94 13.65
C GLN A 82 -9.28 4.87 12.12
N GLN A 83 -10.48 4.96 11.52
CA GLN A 83 -10.63 4.98 10.06
C GLN A 83 -9.88 6.15 9.42
N HIS A 84 -10.04 7.37 9.95
CA HIS A 84 -9.31 8.54 9.46
C HIS A 84 -7.79 8.40 9.63
N ALA A 85 -7.33 7.84 10.74
CA ALA A 85 -5.91 7.61 10.97
C ALA A 85 -5.33 6.62 9.95
N LEU A 86 -6.01 5.51 9.67
CA LEU A 86 -5.57 4.56 8.64
C LEU A 86 -5.49 5.18 7.25
N VAL A 87 -6.50 5.98 6.86
CA VAL A 87 -6.49 6.69 5.56
C VAL A 87 -5.33 7.70 5.51
N LYS A 88 -5.09 8.43 6.61
CA LYS A 88 -3.97 9.37 6.71
C LYS A 88 -2.63 8.66 6.57
N ILE A 89 -2.44 7.52 7.24
CA ILE A 89 -1.22 6.70 7.11
C ILE A 89 -1.02 6.26 5.66
N ALA A 90 -2.06 5.76 4.99
CA ALA A 90 -1.96 5.38 3.58
C ALA A 90 -1.54 6.57 2.71
N LEU A 91 -2.21 7.72 2.85
CA LEU A 91 -1.94 8.91 2.05
C LEU A 91 -0.54 9.51 2.28
N GLU A 92 -0.01 9.43 3.50
CA GLU A 92 1.32 9.94 3.84
C GLU A 92 2.46 9.03 3.35
N ASN A 93 2.18 7.75 3.08
CA ASN A 93 3.19 6.76 2.66
C ASN A 93 3.06 6.35 1.19
N CYS A 94 1.89 6.53 0.57
CA CYS A 94 1.80 6.68 -0.88
C CYS A 94 2.60 7.93 -1.26
N LEU A 95 3.40 7.89 -2.35
CA LEU A 95 4.27 8.98 -2.79
C LEU A 95 3.45 10.18 -3.28
N CYS A 96 2.81 10.88 -2.34
CA CYS A 96 1.96 12.02 -2.57
C CYS A 96 2.79 13.32 -2.61
N GLU A 97 3.92 13.33 -3.32
CA GLU A 97 4.55 14.61 -3.68
C GLU A 97 3.87 15.27 -4.90
N PHE A 98 2.95 14.59 -5.61
CA PHE A 98 2.41 15.16 -6.84
C PHE A 98 0.89 15.13 -7.09
N LEU A 99 0.03 14.47 -6.30
CA LEU A 99 -1.35 14.19 -6.77
C LEU A 99 -2.44 14.37 -5.71
N ILE A 100 -2.71 15.61 -5.32
CA ILE A 100 -3.97 15.97 -4.65
C ILE A 100 -5.22 15.70 -5.54
N PRO A 101 -5.17 15.70 -6.90
CA PRO A 101 -6.37 15.39 -7.70
C PRO A 101 -6.54 13.93 -8.17
N GLN A 102 -5.47 13.23 -8.58
CA GLN A 102 -5.63 11.94 -9.32
C GLN A 102 -5.65 10.69 -8.40
N VAL A 103 -5.02 10.73 -7.23
CA VAL A 103 -5.04 9.59 -6.28
C VAL A 103 -6.43 9.40 -5.68
N ILE A 104 -7.21 10.47 -5.54
CA ILE A 104 -8.62 10.41 -5.12
C ILE A 104 -9.45 9.56 -6.11
N GLN A 105 -9.15 9.61 -7.41
CA GLN A 105 -9.85 8.80 -8.42
C GLN A 105 -9.51 7.30 -8.33
N CYS A 106 -8.28 6.93 -7.96
CA CYS A 106 -7.92 5.51 -7.76
C CYS A 106 -8.49 4.95 -6.45
N LEU A 107 -8.45 5.72 -5.36
CA LEU A 107 -9.01 5.27 -4.07
C LEU A 107 -10.54 5.18 -4.10
N SER A 108 -11.22 6.07 -4.82
CA SER A 108 -12.67 5.95 -5.01
C SER A 108 -13.07 4.69 -5.77
N LEU A 109 -12.25 4.18 -6.69
CA LEU A 109 -12.48 2.88 -7.35
C LEU A 109 -12.31 1.69 -6.40
N ILE A 110 -11.38 1.77 -5.44
CA ILE A 110 -11.13 0.69 -4.47
C ILE A 110 -12.23 0.66 -3.40
N CYS A 111 -12.78 1.81 -3.00
CA CYS A 111 -13.89 1.89 -2.04
C CYS A 111 -15.27 1.56 -2.64
N LEU A 112 -15.38 1.32 -3.95
CA LEU A 112 -16.64 1.05 -4.68
C LEU A 112 -16.84 -0.42 -5.03
N ILE A 113 -15.90 -1.30 -4.67
CA ILE A 113 -15.99 -2.77 -4.78
C ILE A 113 -16.32 -3.33 -3.40
#